data_AF-A0A9N6YYF3-F1
#
_entry.id   AF-A0A9N6YYF3-F1
#
_cell.length_a   1.000
_cell.length_b   1.000
_cell.length_c   1.000
_cell.angle_alpha   90.00
_cell.angle_beta   90.00
_cell.angle_gamma   90.00
#
_symmetry.space_group_name_H-M   'P 1'
#
loop_
_entity.id
_entity.type
_entity.pdbx_description
1 polymer ?
#
loop_
_entity_poly.entity_id
_entity_poly.type
_entity_poly.pdbx_seq_one_letter_code
_entity_poly.pdbx_strand_id
1 'polypeptide(L)'
;MTPGPDGDETHAAASSEELGEYGWDAPTGNLPSAYLTGFLAGARAVDAGLDEAVLDIGLNTATPGNKTFAVQEGAIDAGLEVPHNDDVLADWSRTRGEHIADYAEQLDEPLYSGEFDASELPEHFDDVLATIQEDHE
;
A
#
# COMPACT_ATOMS: atom_id res chain seq x y z
N MET A 1 12.59 8.70 6.41
CA MET A 1 13.48 8.81 7.59
C MET A 1 14.82 9.39 7.16
N THR A 2 15.53 10.11 8.03
CA THR A 2 16.87 10.63 7.75
C THR A 2 17.81 10.37 8.93
N PRO A 3 19.12 10.20 8.70
CA PRO A 3 20.08 10.03 9.79
C PRO A 3 20.23 11.33 10.59
N GLY A 4 20.08 11.27 11.90
CA GLY A 4 20.33 12.35 12.87
C GLY A 4 21.54 12.08 13.76
N PRO A 5 21.99 13.06 14.58
CA PRO A 5 23.17 12.94 15.43
C PRO A 5 23.05 11.89 16.54
N ASP A 6 21.83 11.59 16.98
CA ASP A 6 21.53 10.66 18.09
C ASP A 6 20.75 9.41 17.63
N GLY A 7 20.52 9.26 16.32
CA GLY A 7 19.72 8.19 15.72
C GLY A 7 18.93 8.67 14.51
N ASP A 8 18.15 7.77 13.91
CA ASP A 8 17.30 8.12 12.78
C ASP A 8 16.08 8.94 13.22
N GLU A 9 15.66 9.85 12.35
CA GLU A 9 14.48 10.70 12.54
C GLU A 9 13.39 10.29 11.53
N THR A 10 12.19 9.99 12.04
CA THR A 10 11.01 9.65 11.23
C THR A 10 10.15 10.89 11.04
N HIS A 11 10.04 11.36 9.78
CA HIS A 11 9.26 12.55 9.42
C HIS A 11 7.79 12.25 9.11
N ALA A 12 7.54 11.09 8.50
CA ALA A 12 6.21 10.58 8.18
C ALA A 12 6.21 9.05 8.31
N ALA A 13 5.05 8.49 8.63
CA ALA A 13 4.83 7.05 8.73
C ALA A 13 3.34 6.73 8.52
N ALA A 14 3.07 5.49 8.13
CA ALA A 14 1.73 4.90 8.15
C ALA A 14 1.80 3.43 8.54
N SER A 15 0.78 2.96 9.24
CA SER A 15 0.49 1.56 9.54
C SER A 15 -0.75 1.13 8.77
N SER A 16 -0.78 -0.10 8.29
CA SER A 16 -1.96 -0.67 7.64
C SER A 16 -3.19 -0.73 8.56
N GLU A 17 -2.99 -0.65 9.88
CA GLU A 17 -4.09 -0.55 10.86
C GLU A 17 -4.87 0.77 10.76
N GLU A 18 -4.21 1.84 10.29
CA GLU A 18 -4.82 3.16 10.12
C GLU A 18 -5.75 3.21 8.89
N LEU A 19 -5.64 2.25 7.96
CA LEU A 19 -6.52 2.20 6.78
C LEU A 19 -8.00 2.07 7.18
N GLY A 20 -8.31 1.50 8.34
CA GLY A 20 -9.67 1.44 8.86
C GLY A 20 -10.29 2.83 9.11
N GLU A 21 -9.47 3.85 9.35
CA GLU A 21 -9.92 5.25 9.47
C GLU A 21 -10.44 5.80 8.14
N TYR A 22 -10.00 5.22 7.01
CA TYR A 22 -10.40 5.53 5.65
C TYR A 22 -11.43 4.53 5.08
N GLY A 23 -12.05 3.72 5.94
CA GLY A 23 -13.08 2.76 5.55
C GLY A 23 -12.55 1.39 5.10
N TRP A 24 -11.29 1.05 5.37
CA TRP A 24 -10.76 -0.26 5.02
C TRP A 24 -11.24 -1.39 5.95
N ASP A 25 -12.21 -2.19 5.50
CA ASP A 25 -12.75 -3.33 6.24
C ASP A 25 -12.11 -4.71 5.90
N ALA A 26 -11.19 -4.75 4.94
CA ALA A 26 -10.55 -5.98 4.48
C ALA A 26 -9.25 -6.33 5.26
N PRO A 27 -8.67 -7.54 5.10
CA PRO A 27 -7.42 -7.89 5.76
C PRO A 27 -6.25 -6.97 5.38
N THR A 28 -5.34 -6.71 6.32
CA THR A 28 -4.20 -5.77 6.18
C THR A 28 -2.87 -6.44 5.82
N GLY A 29 -2.91 -7.72 5.44
CA GLY A 29 -1.72 -8.54 5.17
C GLY A 29 -1.40 -8.78 3.69
N ASN A 30 -2.13 -8.13 2.78
CA ASN A 30 -2.16 -8.41 1.33
C ASN A 30 -1.50 -7.30 0.49
N LEU A 31 -1.54 -7.43 -0.83
CA LEU A 31 -0.94 -6.45 -1.75
C LEU A 31 -1.72 -5.12 -1.81
N PRO A 32 -3.07 -5.11 -1.87
CA PRO A 32 -3.85 -3.87 -1.81
C PRO A 32 -3.55 -3.01 -0.59
N SER A 33 -3.59 -3.61 0.61
CA SER A 33 -3.28 -2.89 1.86
C SER A 33 -1.83 -2.40 1.91
N ALA A 34 -0.88 -3.12 1.31
CA ALA A 34 0.51 -2.67 1.22
C ALA A 34 0.64 -1.42 0.35
N TYR A 35 -0.03 -1.39 -0.81
CA TYR A 35 -0.07 -0.21 -1.67
C TYR A 35 -0.70 0.98 -0.95
N LEU A 36 -1.90 0.80 -0.37
CA LEU A 36 -2.62 1.88 0.34
C LEU A 36 -1.81 2.43 1.52
N THR A 37 -1.10 1.57 2.24
CA THR A 37 -0.21 1.99 3.33
C THR A 37 0.97 2.81 2.80
N GLY A 38 1.54 2.42 1.66
CA GLY A 38 2.58 3.17 0.96
C GLY A 38 2.08 4.54 0.50
N PHE A 39 0.88 4.59 -0.08
CA PHE A 39 0.23 5.81 -0.52
C PHE A 39 -0.02 6.76 0.65
N LEU A 40 -0.60 6.29 1.75
CA LEU A 40 -0.83 7.09 2.95
C LEU A 40 0.48 7.62 3.56
N ALA A 41 1.53 6.79 3.62
CA ALA A 41 2.84 7.24 4.10
C ALA A 41 3.47 8.28 3.16
N GLY A 42 3.33 8.10 1.84
CA GLY A 42 3.82 9.03 0.82
C GLY A 42 3.10 10.37 0.88
N ALA A 43 1.78 10.38 0.97
CA ALA A 43 0.97 11.59 1.07
C ALA A 43 1.35 12.41 2.32
N ARG A 44 1.45 11.75 3.49
CA ARG A 44 1.94 12.37 4.72
C ARG A 44 3.37 12.93 4.60
N ALA A 45 4.23 12.29 3.81
CA ALA A 45 5.58 12.77 3.57
C ALA A 45 5.58 14.04 2.70
N VAL A 46 4.76 14.06 1.64
CA VAL A 46 4.57 15.24 0.79
C VAL A 46 3.99 16.41 1.61
N ASP A 47 2.99 16.16 2.45
CA ASP A 47 2.44 17.17 3.38
C ASP A 47 3.49 17.73 4.36
N ALA A 48 4.45 16.89 4.76
CA ALA A 48 5.57 17.27 5.59
C ALA A 48 6.67 18.05 4.81
N GLY A 49 6.48 18.26 3.51
CA GLY A 49 7.41 18.99 2.63
C GLY A 49 8.61 18.16 2.19
N LEU A 50 8.44 16.83 2.05
CA LEU A 50 9.46 15.94 1.49
C LEU A 50 9.14 15.63 0.03
N ASP A 51 10.15 15.73 -0.83
CA ASP A 51 9.99 15.53 -2.28
C ASP A 51 10.54 14.19 -2.78
N GLU A 52 11.56 13.63 -2.10
CA GLU A 52 12.29 12.45 -2.56
C GLU A 52 12.55 11.42 -1.44
N ALA A 53 12.67 10.15 -1.81
CA ALA A 53 13.06 9.07 -0.91
C ALA A 53 13.80 7.94 -1.64
N VAL A 54 14.44 7.06 -0.86
CA VAL A 54 15.04 5.81 -1.35
C VAL A 54 14.38 4.65 -0.63
N LEU A 55 13.96 3.62 -1.37
CA LEU A 55 13.38 2.42 -0.78
C LEU A 55 14.44 1.63 0.00
N ASP A 56 14.19 1.41 1.28
CA ASP A 56 14.90 0.44 2.11
C ASP A 56 13.95 -0.72 2.46
N ILE A 57 14.24 -1.92 1.93
CA ILE A 57 13.44 -3.13 2.19
C ILE A 57 13.96 -3.93 3.39
N GLY A 58 15.02 -3.47 4.06
CA GLY A 58 15.70 -4.17 5.15
C GLY A 58 16.16 -5.57 4.74
N LEU A 59 15.72 -6.58 5.48
CA LEU A 59 16.07 -7.99 5.25
C LEU A 59 15.11 -8.71 4.30
N ASN A 60 14.14 -8.02 3.71
CA ASN A 60 13.23 -8.63 2.73
C ASN A 60 13.98 -8.98 1.44
N THR A 61 13.43 -9.94 0.69
CA THR A 61 13.96 -10.31 -0.64
C THR A 61 13.31 -9.45 -1.72
N ALA A 62 14.12 -8.89 -2.62
CA ALA A 62 13.69 -8.12 -3.79
C ALA A 62 13.07 -9.02 -4.87
N THR A 63 11.92 -9.62 -4.55
CA THR A 63 11.13 -10.45 -5.46
C THR A 63 10.17 -9.56 -6.25
N PRO A 64 10.14 -9.63 -7.59
CA PRO A 64 9.19 -8.87 -8.41
C PRO A 64 7.73 -9.07 -7.95
N GLY A 65 6.94 -7.99 -7.92
CA GLY A 65 5.54 -7.99 -7.53
C GLY A 65 5.25 -8.33 -6.06
N ASN A 66 6.24 -8.15 -5.18
CA ASN A 66 6.08 -8.37 -3.74
C ASN A 66 5.46 -7.15 -3.03
N LYS A 67 5.13 -7.32 -1.75
CA LYS A 67 4.50 -6.26 -0.94
C LYS A 67 5.39 -5.04 -0.70
N THR A 68 6.71 -5.19 -0.61
CA THR A 68 7.60 -4.04 -0.42
C THR A 68 7.61 -3.13 -1.65
N PHE A 69 7.46 -3.69 -2.85
CA PHE A 69 7.34 -2.91 -4.07
C PHE A 69 5.95 -2.29 -4.24
N ALA A 70 4.88 -2.92 -3.74
CA ALA A 70 3.57 -2.25 -3.68
C ALA A 70 3.58 -1.03 -2.73
N VAL A 71 4.26 -1.12 -1.58
CA VAL A 71 4.47 0.05 -0.70
C VAL A 71 5.23 1.16 -1.44
N GLN A 72 6.27 0.79 -2.20
CA GLN A 72 7.03 1.73 -3.01
C GLN A 72 6.15 2.40 -4.07
N GLU A 73 5.37 1.62 -4.81
CA GLU A 73 4.45 2.09 -5.85
C GLU A 73 3.44 3.10 -5.28
N GLY A 74 2.77 2.75 -4.17
CA GLY A 74 1.84 3.68 -3.52
C GLY A 74 2.50 4.99 -3.08
N ALA A 75 3.72 4.94 -2.54
CA ALA A 75 4.45 6.14 -2.14
C ALA A 75 4.85 7.03 -3.33
N ILE A 76 5.19 6.42 -4.48
CA ILE A 76 5.45 7.14 -5.74
C ILE A 76 4.18 7.84 -6.23
N ASP A 77 3.07 7.10 -6.27
CA ASP A 77 1.79 7.63 -6.77
C ASP A 77 1.21 8.73 -5.86
N ALA A 78 1.59 8.75 -4.58
CA ALA A 78 1.28 9.84 -3.66
C ALA A 78 2.13 11.11 -3.89
N GLY A 79 3.14 11.07 -4.76
CA GLY A 79 3.91 12.23 -5.19
C GLY A 79 5.38 12.26 -4.78
N LEU A 80 5.90 11.22 -4.10
CA LEU A 80 7.33 11.16 -3.79
C LEU A 80 8.15 10.71 -5.00
N GLU A 81 9.28 11.38 -5.24
CA GLU A 81 10.29 10.93 -6.19
C GLU A 81 11.12 9.80 -5.55
N VAL A 82 10.87 8.56 -5.97
CA VAL A 82 11.64 7.38 -5.51
C VAL A 82 12.31 6.70 -6.71
N PRO A 83 13.63 6.46 -6.72
CA PRO A 83 14.27 5.67 -7.77
C PRO A 83 13.67 4.25 -7.85
N HIS A 84 13.10 3.88 -8.99
CA HIS A 84 12.39 2.61 -9.17
C HIS A 84 12.62 1.99 -10.56
N ASN A 85 12.10 0.78 -10.73
CA ASN A 85 12.02 0.07 -12.01
C ASN A 85 10.61 -0.52 -12.14
N ASP A 86 9.85 -0.08 -13.14
CA ASP A 86 8.47 -0.54 -13.36
C ASP A 86 8.39 -2.06 -13.59
N ASP A 87 9.44 -2.68 -14.16
CA ASP A 87 9.48 -4.12 -14.43
C ASP A 87 9.44 -4.99 -13.16
N VAL A 88 9.71 -4.42 -11.97
CA VAL A 88 9.65 -5.15 -10.69
C VAL A 88 8.36 -4.91 -9.92
N LEU A 89 7.55 -3.94 -10.35
CA LEU A 89 6.24 -3.68 -9.75
C LEU A 89 5.26 -4.80 -10.15
N ALA A 90 4.18 -4.94 -9.38
CA ALA A 90 3.15 -5.90 -9.72
C ALA A 90 2.29 -5.35 -10.87
N ASP A 91 1.66 -6.23 -11.65
CA ASP A 91 0.56 -5.78 -12.52
C ASP A 91 -0.52 -5.08 -11.67
N TRP A 92 -1.06 -3.97 -12.19
CA TRP A 92 -2.04 -3.14 -11.46
C TRP A 92 -3.26 -3.95 -10.96
N SER A 93 -3.75 -4.90 -11.75
CA SER A 93 -4.84 -5.80 -11.33
C SER A 93 -4.48 -6.61 -10.08
N ARG A 94 -3.22 -7.04 -9.96
CA ARG A 94 -2.73 -7.72 -8.76
C ARG A 94 -2.67 -6.75 -7.58
N THR A 95 -2.19 -5.52 -7.79
CA THR A 95 -2.15 -4.46 -6.76
C THR A 95 -3.55 -4.16 -6.23
N ARG A 96 -4.56 -4.04 -7.10
CA ARG A 96 -5.98 -3.90 -6.74
C ARG A 96 -6.56 -5.10 -6.02
N GLY A 97 -5.94 -6.27 -6.12
CA GLY A 97 -6.38 -7.48 -5.43
C GLY A 97 -7.28 -8.38 -6.27
N GLU A 98 -7.35 -8.19 -7.60
CA GLU A 98 -8.16 -9.04 -8.50
C GLU A 98 -7.75 -10.52 -8.37
N HIS A 99 -6.45 -10.81 -8.22
CA HIS A 99 -5.96 -12.17 -7.97
C HIS A 99 -6.51 -12.83 -6.68
N ILE A 100 -6.93 -12.04 -5.70
CA ILE A 100 -7.56 -12.53 -4.46
C ILE A 100 -9.05 -12.76 -4.69
N ALA A 101 -9.73 -11.83 -5.38
CA ALA A 101 -11.11 -11.98 -5.80
C ALA A 101 -11.29 -13.23 -6.67
N ASP A 102 -10.48 -13.38 -7.73
CA ASP A 102 -10.46 -14.55 -8.61
C ASP A 102 -10.23 -15.86 -7.83
N TYR A 103 -9.37 -15.82 -6.80
CA TYR A 103 -9.13 -17.00 -5.97
C TYR A 103 -10.34 -17.31 -5.09
N ALA A 104 -10.99 -16.30 -4.52
CA ALA A 104 -12.20 -16.47 -3.71
C ALA A 104 -13.35 -17.08 -4.53
N GLU A 105 -13.53 -16.69 -5.79
CA GLU A 105 -14.56 -17.25 -6.68
C GLU A 105 -14.37 -18.74 -6.99
N GLN A 106 -13.14 -19.25 -6.87
CA GLN A 106 -12.83 -20.66 -7.13
C GLN A 106 -13.08 -21.58 -5.93
N LEU A 107 -13.40 -21.03 -4.76
CA LEU A 107 -13.59 -21.79 -3.53
C LEU A 107 -15.07 -22.13 -3.29
N ASP A 108 -15.32 -23.32 -2.75
CA ASP A 108 -16.67 -23.72 -2.32
C ASP A 108 -17.09 -23.05 -1.00
N GLU A 109 -16.11 -22.57 -0.21
CA GLU A 109 -16.29 -21.87 1.05
C GLU A 109 -15.66 -20.46 0.96
N PRO A 110 -16.20 -19.45 1.67
CA PRO A 110 -15.63 -18.10 1.66
C PRO A 110 -14.13 -18.09 2.00
N LEU A 111 -13.35 -17.34 1.22
CA LEU A 111 -11.91 -17.19 1.44
C LEU A 111 -11.60 -16.58 2.81
N TYR A 112 -12.38 -15.57 3.20
CA TYR A 112 -12.26 -14.90 4.47
C TYR A 112 -13.25 -15.46 5.49
N SER A 113 -12.79 -15.62 6.73
CA SER A 113 -13.64 -16.02 7.86
C SER A 113 -14.42 -14.85 8.46
N GLY A 114 -14.14 -13.61 8.03
CA GLY A 114 -14.79 -12.38 8.51
C GLY A 114 -16.03 -12.02 7.68
N GLU A 115 -16.55 -10.81 7.90
CA GLU A 115 -17.75 -10.32 7.21
C GLU A 115 -17.46 -9.73 5.81
N PHE A 116 -16.21 -9.34 5.54
CA PHE A 116 -15.81 -8.79 4.25
C PHE A 116 -15.81 -9.86 3.15
N ASP A 117 -16.47 -9.57 2.02
CA ASP A 117 -16.47 -10.43 0.83
C ASP A 117 -15.20 -10.19 0.02
N ALA A 118 -14.37 -11.24 -0.11
CA ALA A 118 -13.11 -11.16 -0.84
C ALA A 118 -13.29 -10.84 -2.33
N SER A 119 -14.47 -11.09 -2.92
CA SER A 119 -14.77 -10.75 -4.31
C SER A 119 -14.91 -9.24 -4.54
N GLU A 120 -15.26 -8.47 -3.51
CA GLU A 120 -15.42 -7.01 -3.56
C GLU A 120 -14.10 -6.25 -3.29
N LEU A 121 -12.99 -6.97 -3.06
CA LEU A 121 -11.70 -6.38 -2.71
C LEU A 121 -11.18 -5.34 -3.74
N PRO A 122 -11.29 -5.56 -5.07
CA PRO A 122 -10.79 -4.60 -6.05
C PRO A 122 -11.56 -3.28 -6.08
N GLU A 123 -12.88 -3.31 -5.90
CA GLU A 123 -13.71 -2.11 -5.80
C GLU A 123 -13.45 -1.39 -4.46
N HIS A 124 -13.39 -2.15 -3.36
CA HIS A 124 -13.10 -1.62 -2.03
C HIS A 124 -11.73 -0.92 -1.95
N PHE A 125 -10.73 -1.45 -2.67
CA PHE A 125 -9.43 -0.80 -2.84
C PHE A 125 -9.53 0.56 -3.51
N ASP A 126 -10.30 0.66 -4.61
CA ASP A 126 -10.45 1.94 -5.34
C ASP A 126 -11.15 2.99 -4.48
N ASP A 127 -12.20 2.60 -3.74
CA ASP A 127 -12.96 3.51 -2.86
C ASP A 127 -12.09 4.07 -1.72
N VAL A 128 -11.29 3.21 -1.08
CA VAL A 128 -10.39 3.62 0.00
C VAL A 128 -9.23 4.46 -0.52
N LEU A 129 -8.68 4.13 -1.71
CA LEU A 129 -7.66 4.96 -2.35
C LEU A 129 -8.19 6.37 -2.63
N ALA A 130 -9.40 6.48 -3.20
CA ALA A 130 -10.04 7.77 -3.44
C ALA A 130 -10.26 8.56 -2.14
N THR A 131 -10.67 7.88 -1.06
CA THR A 131 -10.86 8.52 0.25
C THR A 131 -9.54 9.06 0.82
N ILE A 132 -8.43 8.32 0.68
CA ILE A 132 -7.11 8.81 1.11
C ILE A 132 -6.67 9.98 0.24
N GLN A 133 -6.90 9.92 -1.07
CA GLN A 133 -6.57 11.01 -2.00
C GLN A 133 -7.28 12.31 -1.59
N GLU A 134 -8.60 12.27 -1.36
CA GLU A 134 -9.40 13.43 -0.97
C GLU A 134 -8.96 14.06 0.38
N ASP A 135 -8.41 13.27 1.31
CA ASP A 135 -7.91 13.76 2.61
C ASP A 135 -6.59 14.55 2.50
N HIS A 136 -5.83 14.32 1.42
CA HIS A 136 -4.49 14.88 1.19
C HIS A 136 -4.43 15.83 -0.01
N GLU A 137 -5.58 16.30 -0.52
CA GLU A 137 -5.70 17.35 -1.57
C GLU A 137 -5.64 18.80 -1.04
#